data_AF-A0A954LAN1-F1
#
_entry.id   AF-A0A954LAN1-F1
#
_cell.length_a   1.000
_cell.length_b   1.000
_cell.length_c   1.000
_cell.angle_alpha   90.00
_cell.angle_beta   90.00
_cell.angle_gamma   90.00
#
_symmetry.space_group_name_H-M   'P 1'
#
loop_
_entity.id
_entity.type
_entity.pdbx_description
1 polymer ?
#
loop_
_entity_poly.entity_id
_entity_poly.type
_entity_poly.pdbx_seq_one_letter_code
_entity_poly.pdbx_strand_id
1 'polypeptide(L)'
;MNDIELLTTFEDCSLSVEEWTHRAHLRVAWLYCCRNDLATATSQIRRAIQAYNTAKGTPEAVDRGYHETITRAFMTLVFAAEVQTGPHESSDQFCDTHGELLTKLALRRYYSSERIMTQQAKAQFVEPDIADLPRIPDSLAASELRRFLAADEVIDWGHPTIVELANRLTTGLRDDEAIARHLFEWVRDQIQHSMDFGRDEITCTASDVLRLGTGFCFGKSHLLAALLRASGIPVGFCYQRLSINDKGPPCCLHGFNAVYLARYGWYRLDPRGNTATIHAAFSPPVERLAFQPALECEADLPEIHAAPLPVVISVLNSCESASEFAGNLYQTVESHSSTASL
;
A
#
# COMPACT_ATOMS: atom_id res chain seq x y z
N MET A 1 0.49 16.52 26.09
CA MET A 1 0.96 15.15 25.83
C MET A 1 0.95 14.89 24.33
N ASN A 2 2.11 14.56 23.75
CA ASN A 2 2.22 14.24 22.32
C ASN A 2 1.75 12.79 22.04
N ASP A 3 1.67 12.39 20.78
CA ASP A 3 1.09 11.11 20.36
C ASP A 3 1.88 9.88 20.86
N ILE A 4 3.21 9.97 20.86
CA ILE A 4 4.08 8.88 21.35
C ILE A 4 3.90 8.73 22.85
N GLU A 5 3.97 9.85 23.58
CA GLU A 5 3.80 9.89 25.03
C GLU A 5 2.41 9.36 25.43
N LEU A 6 1.35 9.77 24.72
CA LEU A 6 -0.01 9.30 24.97
C LEU A 6 -0.14 7.79 24.75
N LEU A 7 0.35 7.27 23.63
CA LEU A 7 0.22 5.85 23.33
C LEU A 7 1.04 5.00 24.32
N THR A 8 2.29 5.39 24.57
CA THR A 8 3.17 4.66 25.51
C THR A 8 2.59 4.63 26.92
N THR A 9 2.17 5.78 27.45
CA THR A 9 1.62 5.86 28.81
C THR A 9 0.25 5.19 28.93
N PHE A 10 -0.53 5.13 27.85
CA PHE A 10 -1.76 4.35 27.81
C PHE A 10 -1.47 2.83 27.82
N GLU A 11 -0.57 2.36 26.96
CA GLU A 11 -0.24 0.94 26.79
C GLU A 11 0.45 0.33 28.03
N ASP A 12 1.31 1.09 28.70
CA ASP A 12 1.95 0.67 29.96
C ASP A 12 1.06 0.89 31.20
N CYS A 13 -0.16 1.40 31.00
CA CYS A 13 -1.14 1.72 32.04
C CYS A 13 -0.70 2.80 33.05
N SER A 14 0.31 3.62 32.72
CA SER A 14 0.78 4.72 33.58
C SER A 14 -0.01 6.02 33.44
N LEU A 15 -0.70 6.26 32.30
CA LEU A 15 -1.54 7.43 32.05
C LEU A 15 -2.55 7.63 33.20
N SER A 16 -2.79 8.87 33.63
CA SER A 16 -3.73 9.13 34.73
C SER A 16 -5.20 8.97 34.29
N VAL A 17 -6.10 8.74 35.26
CA VAL A 17 -7.54 8.61 34.98
C VAL A 17 -8.11 9.93 34.45
N GLU A 18 -7.59 11.05 34.94
CA GLU A 18 -7.96 12.41 34.52
C GLU A 18 -7.56 12.70 33.07
N GLU A 19 -6.45 12.13 32.61
CA GLU A 19 -5.97 12.29 31.23
C GLU A 19 -6.66 11.35 30.24
N TRP A 20 -7.25 10.24 30.71
CA TRP A 20 -7.98 9.28 29.87
C TRP A 20 -9.40 9.75 29.48
N THR A 21 -9.44 10.92 28.84
CA THR A 21 -10.65 11.58 28.34
C THR A 21 -11.19 10.92 27.07
N HIS A 22 -12.40 11.32 26.63
CA HIS A 22 -12.94 10.89 25.32
C HIS A 22 -12.04 11.29 24.14
N ARG A 23 -11.41 12.47 24.21
CA ARG A 23 -10.41 12.86 23.21
C ARG A 23 -9.20 11.93 23.23
N ALA A 24 -8.69 11.56 24.41
CA ALA A 24 -7.59 10.61 24.52
C ALA A 24 -7.93 9.23 23.92
N HIS A 25 -9.16 8.74 24.14
CA HIS A 25 -9.65 7.52 23.48
C HIS A 25 -9.60 7.63 21.96
N LEU A 26 -10.13 8.73 21.41
CA LEU A 26 -10.17 8.94 19.96
C LEU A 26 -8.76 9.04 19.36
N ARG A 27 -7.86 9.76 20.05
CA ARG A 27 -6.45 9.87 19.66
C ARG A 27 -5.76 8.52 19.62
N VAL A 28 -5.93 7.69 20.66
CA VAL A 28 -5.36 6.32 20.71
C VAL A 28 -5.96 5.42 19.63
N ALA A 29 -7.29 5.48 19.41
CA ALA A 29 -7.95 4.75 18.33
C ALA A 29 -7.35 5.08 16.96
N TRP A 30 -7.16 6.37 16.68
CA TRP A 30 -6.53 6.83 15.45
C TRP A 30 -5.08 6.32 15.33
N LEU A 31 -4.30 6.41 16.41
CA LEU A 31 -2.92 5.90 16.44
C LEU A 31 -2.83 4.39 16.15
N TYR A 32 -3.79 3.58 16.62
CA TYR A 32 -3.87 2.17 16.25
C TYR A 32 -4.25 1.97 14.78
N CYS A 33 -5.21 2.72 14.26
CA CYS A 33 -5.66 2.65 12.86
C CYS A 33 -4.58 3.05 11.85
N CYS A 34 -3.75 4.05 12.16
CA CYS A 34 -2.66 4.46 11.26
C CYS A 34 -1.53 3.42 11.15
N ARG A 35 -1.46 2.47 12.09
CA ARG A 35 -0.37 1.47 12.17
C ARG A 35 -0.81 0.07 11.76
N ASN A 36 -2.11 -0.16 11.62
CA ASN A 36 -2.65 -1.50 11.47
C ASN A 36 -3.93 -1.51 10.62
N ASP A 37 -4.26 -2.65 10.02
CA ASP A 37 -5.61 -2.87 9.48
C ASP A 37 -6.67 -2.79 10.60
N LEU A 38 -7.93 -2.51 10.21
CA LEU A 38 -9.02 -2.31 11.18
C LEU A 38 -9.20 -3.49 12.14
N ALA A 39 -9.05 -4.73 11.66
CA ALA A 39 -9.23 -5.92 12.50
C ALA A 39 -8.13 -5.99 13.59
N THR A 40 -6.89 -5.74 13.20
CA THR A 40 -5.73 -5.73 14.08
C THR A 40 -5.77 -4.56 15.05
N ALA A 41 -6.04 -3.34 14.55
CA ALA A 41 -6.22 -2.14 15.37
C ALA A 41 -7.32 -2.35 16.43
N THR A 42 -8.47 -2.90 16.00
CA THR A 42 -9.58 -3.23 16.89
C THR A 42 -9.17 -4.27 17.93
N SER A 43 -8.46 -5.32 17.57
CA SER A 43 -7.97 -6.33 18.53
C SER A 43 -6.99 -5.75 19.56
N GLN A 44 -6.09 -4.86 19.14
CA GLN A 44 -5.13 -4.21 20.02
C GLN A 44 -5.80 -3.26 21.01
N ILE A 45 -6.63 -2.32 20.53
CA ILE A 45 -7.28 -1.35 21.42
C ILE A 45 -8.22 -2.02 22.43
N ARG A 46 -8.93 -3.09 22.04
CA ARG A 46 -9.82 -3.83 22.95
C ARG A 46 -9.04 -4.39 24.14
N ARG A 47 -7.90 -5.05 23.86
CA ARG A 47 -7.02 -5.59 24.91
C ARG A 47 -6.42 -4.47 25.77
N ALA A 48 -5.97 -3.38 25.14
CA ALA A 48 -5.35 -2.26 25.84
C ALA A 48 -6.33 -1.54 26.79
N ILE A 49 -7.56 -1.26 26.35
CA ILE A 49 -8.60 -0.65 27.21
C ILE A 49 -8.94 -1.57 28.39
N GLN A 50 -9.06 -2.88 28.15
CA GLN A 50 -9.35 -3.84 29.21
C GLN A 50 -8.21 -3.92 30.24
N ALA A 51 -6.96 -3.96 29.78
CA ALA A 51 -5.77 -3.94 30.64
C ALA A 51 -5.70 -2.63 31.44
N TYR A 52 -5.89 -1.49 30.79
CA TYR A 52 -5.92 -0.18 31.41
C TYR A 52 -7.00 -0.07 32.50
N ASN A 53 -8.24 -0.45 32.16
CA ASN A 53 -9.35 -0.42 33.12
C ASN A 53 -9.09 -1.32 34.33
N THR A 54 -8.47 -2.48 34.13
CA THR A 54 -8.07 -3.40 35.20
C THR A 54 -7.01 -2.75 36.09
N ALA A 55 -5.96 -2.18 35.50
CA ALA A 55 -4.86 -1.53 36.23
C ALA A 55 -5.34 -0.32 37.05
N LYS A 56 -6.34 0.43 36.55
CA LYS A 56 -6.95 1.57 37.27
C LYS A 56 -8.09 1.18 38.22
N GLY A 57 -8.46 -0.09 38.30
CA GLY A 57 -9.58 -0.55 39.13
C GLY A 57 -10.92 0.09 38.73
N THR A 58 -11.13 0.31 37.43
CA THR A 58 -12.33 0.97 36.90
C THR A 58 -13.57 0.11 37.19
N PRO A 59 -14.58 0.63 37.91
CA PRO A 59 -15.81 -0.12 38.18
C PRO A 59 -16.58 -0.46 36.91
N GLU A 60 -17.09 -1.68 36.84
CA GLU A 60 -17.92 -2.15 35.74
C GLU A 60 -19.39 -1.75 35.95
N ALA A 61 -19.95 -1.06 34.96
CA ALA A 61 -21.38 -0.76 34.84
C ALA A 61 -21.78 -0.73 33.36
N VAL A 62 -23.07 -0.65 33.02
CA VAL A 62 -23.49 -0.58 31.60
C VAL A 62 -22.89 0.64 30.89
N ASP A 63 -22.78 1.76 31.59
CA ASP A 63 -22.26 3.05 31.13
C ASP A 63 -20.80 3.33 31.58
N ARG A 64 -20.13 2.34 32.20
CA ARG A 64 -18.77 2.50 32.75
C ARG A 64 -17.88 1.28 32.50
N GLY A 65 -16.59 1.48 32.33
CA GLY A 65 -15.65 0.40 32.04
C GLY A 65 -15.64 0.03 30.55
N TYR A 66 -15.23 -1.19 30.23
CA TYR A 66 -15.09 -1.60 28.82
C TYR A 66 -16.46 -1.85 28.17
N HIS A 67 -16.65 -1.40 26.92
CA HIS A 67 -17.89 -1.63 26.17
C HIS A 67 -17.58 -2.08 24.74
N GLU A 68 -17.88 -3.34 24.42
CA GLU A 68 -17.51 -3.98 23.15
C GLU A 68 -18.13 -3.27 21.94
N THR A 69 -19.45 -3.02 21.95
CA THR A 69 -20.13 -2.38 20.82
C THR A 69 -19.64 -0.96 20.57
N ILE A 70 -19.56 -0.12 21.61
CA ILE A 70 -19.05 1.25 21.50
C ILE A 70 -17.61 1.26 20.97
N THR A 71 -16.73 0.44 21.53
CA THR A 71 -15.32 0.40 21.12
C THR A 71 -15.19 0.05 19.64
N ARG A 72 -15.84 -1.04 19.20
CA ARG A 72 -15.78 -1.49 17.80
C ARG A 72 -16.43 -0.49 16.83
N ALA A 73 -17.56 0.10 17.21
CA ALA A 73 -18.22 1.10 16.38
C ALA A 73 -17.33 2.35 16.19
N PHE A 74 -16.69 2.83 17.26
CA PHE A 74 -15.72 3.92 17.15
C PHE A 74 -14.50 3.56 16.30
N MET A 75 -13.97 2.34 16.42
CA MET A 75 -12.86 1.90 15.55
C MET A 75 -13.24 1.94 14.08
N THR A 76 -14.45 1.48 13.73
CA THR A 76 -14.97 1.59 12.36
C THR A 76 -15.08 3.04 11.91
N LEU A 77 -15.64 3.94 12.74
CA LEU A 77 -15.78 5.35 12.39
C LEU A 77 -14.44 6.06 12.22
N VAL A 78 -13.49 5.82 13.12
CA VAL A 78 -12.14 6.40 13.06
C VAL A 78 -11.40 5.92 11.81
N PHE A 79 -11.45 4.61 11.55
CA PHE A 79 -10.80 4.04 10.37
C PHE A 79 -11.42 4.57 9.08
N ALA A 80 -12.75 4.63 8.98
CA ALA A 80 -13.44 5.22 7.83
C ALA A 80 -13.06 6.69 7.61
N ALA A 81 -13.06 7.48 8.68
CA ALA A 81 -12.75 8.90 8.64
C ALA A 81 -11.32 9.15 8.14
N GLU A 82 -10.35 8.38 8.66
CA GLU A 82 -8.96 8.48 8.21
C GLU A 82 -8.79 8.06 6.75
N VAL A 83 -9.42 6.97 6.32
CA VAL A 83 -9.40 6.56 4.90
C VAL A 83 -10.01 7.64 4.00
N GLN A 84 -11.05 8.33 4.46
CA GLN A 84 -11.77 9.30 3.64
C GLN A 84 -11.08 10.67 3.56
N THR A 85 -10.42 11.10 4.62
CA THR A 85 -9.99 12.50 4.78
C THR A 85 -8.52 12.67 5.16
N GLY A 86 -7.83 11.56 5.46
CA GLY A 86 -6.41 11.57 5.75
C GLY A 86 -5.52 11.81 4.51
N PRO A 87 -4.19 11.80 4.70
CA PRO A 87 -3.52 11.58 5.98
C PRO A 87 -3.62 12.80 6.92
N HIS A 88 -3.76 12.54 8.21
CA HIS A 88 -3.55 13.56 9.26
C HIS A 88 -2.14 13.46 9.85
N GLU A 89 -1.50 14.60 10.11
CA GLU A 89 -0.13 14.69 10.64
C GLU A 89 -0.03 14.33 12.12
N SER A 90 -1.13 14.39 12.86
CA SER A 90 -1.21 14.03 14.28
C SER A 90 -2.62 13.64 14.70
N SER A 91 -2.71 12.93 15.82
CA SER A 91 -3.99 12.52 16.38
C SER A 91 -4.83 13.72 16.87
N ASP A 92 -4.18 14.83 17.27
CA ASP A 92 -4.88 16.07 17.61
C ASP A 92 -5.48 16.74 16.36
N GLN A 93 -4.74 16.76 15.23
CA GLN A 93 -5.28 17.26 13.96
C GLN A 93 -6.47 16.41 13.49
N PHE A 94 -6.38 15.08 13.57
CA PHE A 94 -7.51 14.20 13.28
C PHE A 94 -8.74 14.55 14.15
N CYS A 95 -8.54 14.73 15.45
CA CYS A 95 -9.61 15.09 16.37
C CYS A 95 -10.21 16.48 16.08
N ASP A 96 -9.40 17.44 15.62
CA ASP A 96 -9.86 18.77 15.24
C ASP A 96 -10.66 18.76 13.93
N THR A 97 -10.22 17.96 12.94
CA THR A 97 -10.96 17.73 11.68
C THR A 97 -12.29 17.01 11.94
N HIS A 98 -12.26 15.97 12.79
CA HIS A 98 -13.41 15.10 13.09
C HIS A 98 -14.07 15.39 14.43
N GLY A 99 -14.33 16.68 14.70
CA GLY A 99 -14.96 17.12 15.94
C GLY A 99 -16.32 16.45 16.21
N GLU A 100 -17.03 15.98 15.18
CA GLU A 100 -18.26 15.22 15.31
C GLU A 100 -18.10 13.89 16.07
N LEU A 101 -16.94 13.23 15.97
CA LEU A 101 -16.62 11.98 16.68
C LEU A 101 -16.35 12.20 18.17
N LEU A 102 -16.00 13.42 18.56
CA LEU A 102 -15.84 13.80 19.98
C LEU A 102 -17.17 14.03 20.69
N THR A 103 -18.29 14.06 19.97
CA THR A 103 -19.60 14.34 20.55
C THR A 103 -20.24 13.09 21.14
N LYS A 104 -21.04 13.27 22.21
CA LYS A 104 -21.88 12.20 22.78
C LYS A 104 -22.94 11.67 21.79
N LEU A 105 -23.13 12.34 20.65
CA LEU A 105 -24.11 12.01 19.64
C LEU A 105 -23.52 11.17 18.49
N ALA A 106 -22.19 10.98 18.44
CA ALA A 106 -21.51 10.31 17.34
C ALA A 106 -22.16 8.95 16.98
N LEU A 107 -22.42 8.11 17.99
CA LEU A 107 -23.03 6.79 17.79
C LEU A 107 -24.56 6.81 17.68
N ARG A 108 -25.24 7.90 18.08
CA ARG A 108 -26.72 8.01 17.98
C ARG A 108 -27.23 8.09 16.55
N ARG A 109 -26.34 8.34 15.58
CA ARG A 109 -26.65 8.25 14.15
C ARG A 109 -26.88 6.80 13.69
N TYR A 110 -26.32 5.83 14.41
CA TYR A 110 -26.29 4.42 14.03
C TYR A 110 -27.07 3.54 15.02
N TYR A 111 -27.05 3.88 16.30
CA TYR A 111 -27.66 3.09 17.37
C TYR A 111 -28.74 3.85 18.16
N SER A 112 -29.86 3.17 18.43
CA SER A 112 -30.81 3.61 19.45
C SER A 112 -30.24 3.43 20.87
N SER A 113 -30.80 4.14 21.85
CA SER A 113 -30.34 3.99 23.24
C SER A 113 -30.69 2.61 23.78
N GLU A 114 -31.85 2.10 23.38
CA GLU A 114 -32.40 0.79 23.73
C GLU A 114 -31.52 -0.36 23.23
N ARG A 115 -30.82 -0.17 22.10
CA ARG A 115 -29.93 -1.19 21.55
C ARG A 115 -28.53 -1.15 22.15
N ILE A 116 -27.93 0.05 22.23
CA ILE A 116 -26.52 0.18 22.64
C ILE A 116 -26.32 0.15 24.16
N MET A 117 -27.32 0.56 24.97
CA MET A 117 -27.20 0.59 26.43
C MET A 117 -27.71 -0.70 27.09
N THR A 118 -27.27 -1.85 26.58
CA THR A 118 -27.64 -3.17 27.11
C THR A 118 -26.42 -3.94 27.59
N GLN A 119 -26.61 -4.86 28.56
CA GLN A 119 -25.53 -5.77 28.98
C GLN A 119 -25.00 -6.60 27.79
N GLN A 120 -25.88 -6.95 26.85
CA GLN A 120 -25.50 -7.66 25.63
C GLN A 120 -24.54 -6.82 24.77
N ALA A 121 -24.89 -5.58 24.44
CA ALA A 121 -24.05 -4.69 23.63
C ALA A 121 -22.71 -4.35 24.31
N LYS A 122 -22.70 -4.33 25.65
CA LYS A 122 -21.46 -4.16 26.43
C LYS A 122 -20.53 -5.35 26.31
N ALA A 123 -21.08 -6.58 26.37
CA ALA A 123 -20.29 -7.82 26.36
C ALA A 123 -19.89 -8.31 24.96
N GLN A 124 -20.76 -8.11 23.96
CA GLN A 124 -20.55 -8.53 22.59
C GLN A 124 -20.97 -7.43 21.62
N PHE A 125 -20.39 -7.44 20.42
CA PHE A 125 -20.78 -6.51 19.38
C PHE A 125 -22.20 -6.80 18.90
N VAL A 126 -23.03 -5.78 18.90
CA VAL A 126 -24.34 -5.81 18.24
C VAL A 126 -24.30 -4.82 17.06
N GLU A 127 -24.85 -5.24 15.92
CA GLU A 127 -24.99 -4.37 14.75
C GLU A 127 -25.86 -3.14 15.07
N PRO A 128 -25.73 -2.01 14.37
CA PRO A 128 -26.63 -0.86 14.53
C PRO A 128 -28.08 -1.16 14.13
N ASP A 129 -29.02 -0.33 14.59
CA ASP A 129 -30.46 -0.40 14.26
C ASP A 129 -31.05 0.85 13.63
N ILE A 130 -30.36 2.00 13.69
CA ILE A 130 -30.81 3.24 13.05
C ILE A 130 -30.26 3.37 11.63
N ALA A 131 -28.95 3.14 11.46
CA ALA A 131 -28.27 3.19 10.17
C ALA A 131 -27.02 2.32 10.20
N ASP A 132 -26.63 1.77 9.05
CA ASP A 132 -25.39 1.00 8.92
C ASP A 132 -24.17 1.86 9.26
N LEU A 133 -23.20 1.27 9.97
CA LEU A 133 -21.87 1.88 10.11
C LEU A 133 -21.22 2.03 8.72
N PRO A 134 -20.30 3.00 8.53
CA PRO A 134 -19.60 3.15 7.27
C PRO A 134 -19.01 1.82 6.81
N ARG A 135 -19.30 1.44 5.56
CA ARG A 135 -18.68 0.27 4.94
C ARG A 135 -17.20 0.55 4.77
N ILE A 136 -16.39 -0.14 5.56
CA ILE A 136 -14.96 -0.25 5.33
C ILE A 136 -14.82 -1.27 4.20
N PRO A 137 -14.14 -0.95 3.09
CA PRO A 137 -13.88 -1.92 2.04
C PRO A 137 -13.33 -3.20 2.69
N ASP A 138 -14.04 -4.32 2.46
CA ASP A 138 -13.82 -5.56 3.21
C ASP A 138 -12.35 -5.96 3.21
N SER A 139 -11.93 -6.57 4.32
CA SER A 139 -10.61 -7.15 4.62
C SER A 139 -10.05 -8.13 3.58
N LEU A 140 -10.75 -8.38 2.47
CA LEU A 140 -10.16 -8.91 1.24
C LEU A 140 -9.08 -7.97 0.70
N ALA A 141 -9.29 -6.65 0.70
CA ALA A 141 -8.29 -5.69 0.22
C ALA A 141 -6.97 -5.74 1.03
N ALA A 142 -6.99 -5.89 2.35
CA ALA A 142 -5.76 -6.04 3.13
C ALA A 142 -5.05 -7.38 2.86
N SER A 143 -5.80 -8.48 2.72
CA SER A 143 -5.25 -9.79 2.36
C SER A 143 -4.76 -9.86 0.90
N GLU A 144 -5.42 -9.15 -0.01
CA GLU A 144 -5.08 -9.01 -1.42
C GLU A 144 -3.94 -8.01 -1.62
N LEU A 145 -3.80 -6.98 -0.79
CA LEU A 145 -2.64 -6.08 -0.81
C LEU A 145 -1.40 -6.78 -0.25
N ARG A 146 -1.54 -7.74 0.68
CA ARG A 146 -0.41 -8.55 1.18
C ARG A 146 0.30 -9.32 0.07
N ARG A 147 -0.39 -9.83 -0.96
CA ARG A 147 0.30 -10.46 -2.11
C ARG A 147 1.16 -9.46 -2.89
N PHE A 148 0.82 -8.17 -2.87
CA PHE A 148 1.61 -7.10 -3.48
C PHE A 148 2.72 -6.56 -2.58
N LEU A 149 2.89 -7.13 -1.38
CA LEU A 149 4.01 -6.93 -0.46
C LEU A 149 4.91 -8.16 -0.35
N ALA A 150 4.51 -9.30 -0.92
CA ALA A 150 5.24 -10.55 -0.81
C ALA A 150 6.62 -10.45 -1.47
N ALA A 151 7.61 -11.08 -0.84
CA ALA A 151 8.87 -11.42 -1.48
C ALA A 151 8.71 -12.71 -2.29
N ASP A 152 9.51 -12.86 -3.33
CA ASP A 152 9.70 -14.10 -4.06
C ASP A 152 11.15 -14.19 -4.58
N GLU A 153 11.45 -15.17 -5.43
CA GLU A 153 12.81 -15.39 -5.97
C GLU A 153 13.30 -14.24 -6.86
N VAL A 154 12.39 -13.46 -7.47
CA VAL A 154 12.71 -12.36 -8.37
C VAL A 154 12.60 -11.01 -7.65
N ILE A 155 11.56 -10.84 -6.85
CA ILE A 155 11.31 -9.67 -6.00
C ILE A 155 11.84 -9.98 -4.61
N ASP A 156 13.16 -10.16 -4.55
CA ASP A 156 13.91 -10.58 -3.38
C ASP A 156 14.15 -9.41 -2.41
N TRP A 157 13.10 -8.69 -2.04
CA TRP A 157 13.21 -7.45 -1.26
C TRP A 157 13.86 -7.62 0.11
N GLY A 158 13.84 -8.84 0.67
CA GLY A 158 14.54 -9.19 1.90
C GLY A 158 16.07 -9.27 1.75
N HIS A 159 16.61 -9.13 0.54
CA HIS A 159 18.05 -9.10 0.30
C HIS A 159 18.69 -7.88 1.01
N PRO A 160 19.80 -8.04 1.77
CA PRO A 160 20.35 -6.97 2.61
C PRO A 160 20.61 -5.65 1.89
N THR A 161 21.13 -5.70 0.66
CA THR A 161 21.41 -4.49 -0.14
C THR A 161 20.15 -3.75 -0.58
N ILE A 162 19.03 -4.46 -0.78
CA ILE A 162 17.75 -3.85 -1.12
C ILE A 162 17.18 -3.14 0.11
N VAL A 163 17.15 -3.82 1.26
CA VAL A 163 16.69 -3.25 2.53
C VAL A 163 17.53 -2.03 2.92
N GLU A 164 18.86 -2.11 2.80
CA GLU A 164 19.77 -1.00 3.09
C GLU A 164 19.51 0.20 2.18
N LEU A 165 19.35 -0.04 0.86
CA LEU A 165 19.05 1.03 -0.08
C LEU A 165 17.68 1.66 0.18
N ALA A 166 16.65 0.84 0.38
CA ALA A 166 15.29 1.31 0.68
C ALA A 166 15.31 2.22 1.91
N ASN A 167 15.86 1.77 3.04
CA ASN A 167 15.97 2.56 4.26
C ASN A 167 16.74 3.87 4.03
N ARG A 168 17.85 3.83 3.31
CA ARG A 168 18.66 5.02 3.03
C ARG A 168 17.92 6.06 2.20
N LEU A 169 17.17 5.62 1.18
CA LEU A 169 16.42 6.51 0.30
C LEU A 169 15.15 7.06 0.97
N THR A 170 14.54 6.31 1.89
CA THR A 170 13.28 6.71 2.53
C THR A 170 13.46 7.41 3.88
N THR A 171 14.70 7.50 4.38
CA THR A 171 15.00 8.17 5.65
C THR A 171 14.47 9.61 5.66
N GLY A 172 13.59 9.91 6.61
CA GLY A 172 13.02 11.24 6.82
C GLY A 172 11.79 11.55 5.98
N LEU A 173 11.39 10.69 5.05
CA LEU A 173 10.11 10.77 4.35
C LEU A 173 9.00 10.23 5.26
N ARG A 174 7.81 10.85 5.20
CA ARG A 174 6.74 10.61 6.18
C ARG A 174 5.46 10.03 5.60
N ASP A 175 5.29 10.10 4.28
CA ASP A 175 4.10 9.61 3.60
C ASP A 175 4.46 8.72 2.40
N ASP A 176 3.55 7.81 2.08
CA ASP A 176 3.72 6.82 1.02
C ASP A 176 3.88 7.45 -0.37
N GLU A 177 3.28 8.63 -0.62
CA GLU A 177 3.42 9.31 -1.91
C GLU A 177 4.86 9.82 -2.08
N ALA A 178 5.42 10.46 -1.06
CA ALA A 178 6.80 10.94 -1.05
C ALA A 178 7.80 9.79 -1.18
N ILE A 179 7.58 8.69 -0.46
CA ILE A 179 8.40 7.47 -0.56
C ILE A 179 8.31 6.90 -1.98
N ALA A 180 7.10 6.69 -2.51
CA ALA A 180 6.90 6.10 -3.81
C ALA A 180 7.51 6.97 -4.92
N ARG A 181 7.32 8.29 -4.85
CA ARG A 181 7.95 9.27 -5.75
C ARG A 181 9.46 9.14 -5.73
N HIS A 182 10.08 9.19 -4.54
CA HIS A 182 11.52 9.21 -4.42
C HIS A 182 12.17 7.91 -4.92
N LEU A 183 11.59 6.76 -4.57
CA LEU A 183 12.06 5.46 -5.04
C LEU A 183 11.87 5.29 -6.55
N PHE A 184 10.74 5.73 -7.09
CA PHE A 184 10.49 5.74 -8.54
C PHE A 184 11.51 6.59 -9.28
N GLU A 185 11.70 7.84 -8.87
CA GLU A 185 12.64 8.76 -9.51
C GLU A 185 14.07 8.22 -9.42
N TRP A 186 14.45 7.65 -8.27
CA TRP A 186 15.76 7.02 -8.10
C TRP A 186 15.96 5.85 -9.07
N VAL A 187 15.01 4.91 -9.16
CA VAL A 187 15.16 3.77 -10.10
C VAL A 187 15.14 4.23 -11.55
N ARG A 188 14.26 5.20 -11.88
CA ARG A 188 14.17 5.78 -13.22
C ARG A 188 15.50 6.39 -13.65
N ASP A 189 16.14 7.14 -12.75
CA ASP A 189 17.26 8.02 -13.09
C ASP A 189 18.64 7.41 -12.78
N GLN A 190 18.75 6.48 -11.83
CA GLN A 190 20.04 5.91 -11.39
C GLN A 190 20.33 4.53 -11.99
N ILE A 191 19.31 3.81 -12.46
CA ILE A 191 19.49 2.49 -13.08
C ILE A 191 19.43 2.65 -14.59
N GLN A 192 20.45 2.19 -15.30
CA GLN A 192 20.52 2.36 -16.74
C GLN A 192 19.53 1.42 -17.46
N HIS A 193 18.85 1.92 -18.50
CA HIS A 193 18.11 1.04 -19.39
C HIS A 193 19.09 0.30 -20.29
N SER A 194 19.10 -1.04 -20.27
CA SER A 194 20.19 -1.82 -20.89
C SER A 194 20.39 -1.47 -22.37
N MET A 195 19.30 -1.35 -23.13
CA MET A 195 19.37 -1.03 -24.56
C MET A 195 19.85 0.40 -24.82
N ASP A 196 19.42 1.38 -24.02
CA ASP A 196 19.71 2.80 -24.27
C ASP A 196 21.15 3.17 -23.95
N PHE A 197 21.71 2.48 -22.96
CA PHE A 197 23.07 2.69 -22.48
C PHE A 197 24.07 1.67 -23.05
N GLY A 198 23.63 0.78 -23.96
CA GLY A 198 24.49 -0.23 -24.59
C GLY A 198 25.10 -1.22 -23.60
N ARG A 199 24.33 -1.59 -22.56
CA ARG A 199 24.72 -2.57 -21.54
C ARG A 199 24.33 -3.96 -22.01
N ASP A 200 25.24 -4.92 -21.90
CA ASP A 200 25.01 -6.29 -22.37
C ASP A 200 24.70 -7.27 -21.23
N GLU A 201 24.78 -6.81 -19.98
CA GLU A 201 24.42 -7.61 -18.82
C GLU A 201 22.91 -7.87 -18.78
N ILE A 202 22.53 -9.14 -18.70
CA ILE A 202 21.15 -9.56 -18.48
C ILE A 202 20.86 -9.62 -16.96
N THR A 203 19.69 -9.13 -16.57
CA THR A 203 19.29 -9.05 -15.15
C THR A 203 17.85 -9.51 -15.00
N CYS A 204 17.58 -10.37 -14.01
CA CYS A 204 16.23 -10.80 -13.67
C CYS A 204 15.83 -10.39 -12.25
N THR A 205 16.58 -10.78 -11.22
CA THR A 205 16.22 -10.46 -9.82
C THR A 205 16.42 -8.99 -9.49
N ALA A 206 15.68 -8.46 -8.52
CA ALA A 206 15.82 -7.08 -8.08
C ALA A 206 17.22 -6.78 -7.54
N SER A 207 17.81 -7.69 -6.76
CA SER A 207 19.18 -7.56 -6.27
C SER A 207 20.23 -7.56 -7.39
N ASP A 208 20.06 -8.32 -8.47
CA ASP A 208 20.97 -8.29 -9.62
C ASP A 208 20.88 -6.99 -10.39
N VAL A 209 19.68 -6.47 -10.60
CA VAL A 209 19.45 -5.16 -11.24
C VAL A 209 20.15 -4.07 -10.42
N LEU A 210 20.03 -4.11 -9.09
CA LEU A 210 20.73 -3.16 -8.21
C LEU A 210 22.25 -3.32 -8.30
N ARG A 211 22.76 -4.55 -8.23
CA ARG A 211 24.19 -4.86 -8.24
C ARG A 211 24.87 -4.44 -9.53
N LEU A 212 24.23 -4.67 -10.68
CA LEU A 212 24.77 -4.37 -12.00
C LEU A 212 24.42 -2.94 -12.47
N GLY A 213 23.43 -2.30 -11.84
CA GLY A 213 23.03 -0.92 -12.14
C GLY A 213 22.39 -0.77 -13.53
N THR A 214 21.86 -1.86 -14.10
CA THR A 214 21.21 -1.86 -15.41
C THR A 214 20.07 -2.87 -15.46
N GLY A 215 19.13 -2.65 -16.37
CA GLY A 215 18.10 -3.63 -16.72
C GLY A 215 17.18 -3.13 -17.83
N PHE A 216 16.43 -4.03 -18.45
CA PHE A 216 15.28 -3.66 -19.30
C PHE A 216 14.13 -3.10 -18.44
N CYS A 217 13.05 -2.66 -19.09
CA CYS A 217 11.83 -2.22 -18.39
C CYS A 217 11.35 -3.24 -17.34
N PHE A 218 11.46 -4.54 -17.63
CA PHE A 218 11.17 -5.62 -16.68
C PHE A 218 12.05 -5.58 -15.42
N GLY A 219 13.37 -5.66 -15.58
CA GLY A 219 14.31 -5.65 -14.44
C GLY A 219 14.21 -4.36 -13.61
N LYS A 220 14.07 -3.21 -14.27
CA LYS A 220 13.87 -1.92 -13.57
C LYS A 220 12.56 -1.91 -12.78
N SER A 221 11.50 -2.53 -13.31
CA SER A 221 10.24 -2.72 -12.59
C SER A 221 10.35 -3.72 -11.42
N HIS A 222 11.19 -4.75 -11.55
CA HIS A 222 11.47 -5.68 -10.45
C HIS A 222 12.19 -4.96 -9.29
N LEU A 223 13.21 -4.17 -9.59
CA LEU A 223 13.94 -3.40 -8.58
C LEU A 223 13.04 -2.35 -7.90
N LEU A 224 12.26 -1.61 -8.68
CA LEU A 224 11.31 -0.66 -8.10
C LEU A 224 10.30 -1.37 -7.19
N ALA A 225 9.75 -2.50 -7.63
CA ALA A 225 8.84 -3.28 -6.81
C ALA A 225 9.50 -3.73 -5.50
N ALA A 226 10.74 -4.21 -5.54
CA ALA A 226 11.45 -4.65 -4.34
C ALA A 226 11.68 -3.50 -3.35
N LEU A 227 12.08 -2.31 -3.82
CA LEU A 227 12.29 -1.14 -2.96
C LEU A 227 10.98 -0.63 -2.32
N LEU A 228 9.89 -0.60 -3.09
CA LEU A 228 8.57 -0.21 -2.60
C LEU A 228 8.04 -1.20 -1.56
N ARG A 229 8.15 -2.52 -1.82
CA ARG A 229 7.73 -3.57 -0.88
C ARG A 229 8.56 -3.58 0.39
N ALA A 230 9.88 -3.39 0.29
CA ALA A 230 10.76 -3.22 1.46
C ALA A 230 10.36 -2.01 2.32
N SER A 231 9.75 -0.99 1.70
CA SER A 231 9.24 0.22 2.36
C SER A 231 7.77 0.08 2.80
N GLY A 232 7.16 -1.09 2.68
CA GLY A 232 5.79 -1.36 3.10
C GLY A 232 4.70 -0.89 2.13
N ILE A 233 5.06 -0.48 0.90
CA ILE A 233 4.10 0.04 -0.09
C ILE A 233 3.69 -1.08 -1.06
N PRO A 234 2.38 -1.43 -1.14
CA PRO A 234 1.91 -2.43 -2.08
C PRO A 234 2.13 -2.01 -3.53
N VAL A 235 2.72 -2.90 -4.32
CA VAL A 235 3.05 -2.65 -5.72
C VAL A 235 2.89 -3.91 -6.56
N GLY A 236 2.26 -3.75 -7.73
CA GLY A 236 2.10 -4.78 -8.74
C GLY A 236 2.82 -4.46 -10.05
N PHE A 237 2.66 -5.36 -11.01
CA PHE A 237 3.21 -5.29 -12.35
C PHE A 237 2.08 -5.12 -13.36
N CYS A 238 2.28 -4.20 -14.29
CA CYS A 238 1.41 -3.92 -15.42
C CYS A 238 2.19 -4.14 -16.70
N TYR A 239 1.47 -4.41 -17.79
CA TYR A 239 2.07 -4.71 -19.07
C TYR A 239 1.35 -4.01 -20.21
N GLN A 240 2.12 -3.57 -21.18
CA GLN A 240 1.63 -3.12 -22.48
C GLN A 240 2.17 -4.06 -23.54
N ARG A 241 1.37 -4.30 -24.58
CA ARG A 241 1.86 -4.89 -25.83
C ARG A 241 2.17 -3.75 -26.79
N LEU A 242 3.41 -3.64 -27.23
CA LEU A 242 3.91 -2.54 -28.07
C LEU A 242 4.57 -3.08 -29.34
N SER A 243 4.49 -2.33 -30.45
CA SER A 243 5.26 -2.63 -31.66
C SER A 243 6.76 -2.48 -31.38
N ILE A 244 7.58 -3.44 -31.82
CA ILE A 244 9.04 -3.38 -31.60
C ILE A 244 9.69 -2.25 -32.43
N ASN A 245 9.07 -1.85 -33.55
CA ASN A 245 9.65 -0.95 -34.53
C ASN A 245 8.74 0.24 -34.90
N ASP A 246 7.68 0.47 -34.12
CA ASP A 246 6.65 1.48 -34.34
C ASP A 246 5.98 1.41 -35.73
N LYS A 247 6.01 0.25 -36.39
CA LYS A 247 5.48 0.02 -37.75
C LYS A 247 4.49 -1.14 -37.82
N GLY A 248 4.00 -1.58 -36.66
CA GLY A 248 3.11 -2.73 -36.54
C GLY A 248 3.85 -3.97 -36.03
N PRO A 249 3.34 -5.19 -36.29
CA PRO A 249 3.99 -6.42 -35.85
C PRO A 249 5.44 -6.56 -36.37
N PRO A 250 6.33 -7.27 -35.63
CA PRO A 250 6.07 -7.98 -34.37
C PRO A 250 5.95 -7.05 -33.16
N CYS A 251 5.22 -7.52 -32.15
CA CYS A 251 5.04 -6.83 -30.86
C CYS A 251 5.81 -7.52 -29.74
N CYS A 252 6.17 -6.77 -28.70
CA CYS A 252 6.71 -7.27 -27.45
C CYS A 252 5.89 -6.80 -26.25
N LEU A 253 6.14 -7.38 -25.08
CA LEU A 253 5.67 -6.81 -23.82
C LEU A 253 6.60 -5.69 -23.35
N HIS A 254 6.01 -4.64 -22.80
CA HIS A 254 6.66 -3.64 -21.98
C HIS A 254 6.11 -3.75 -20.56
N GLY A 255 6.99 -3.92 -19.57
CA GLY A 255 6.62 -4.08 -18.16
C GLY A 255 6.86 -2.79 -17.36
N PHE A 256 5.91 -2.44 -16.51
CA PHE A 256 5.97 -1.32 -15.58
C PHE A 256 5.18 -1.65 -14.29
N ASN A 257 5.01 -0.68 -13.38
CA ASN A 257 4.40 -0.92 -12.07
C ASN A 257 3.08 -0.19 -11.87
N ALA A 258 2.26 -0.72 -10.96
CA ALA A 258 1.19 0.02 -10.30
C ALA A 258 1.41 0.00 -8.79
N VAL A 259 1.41 1.16 -8.15
CA VAL A 259 1.55 1.31 -6.70
C VAL A 259 0.20 1.66 -6.09
N TYR A 260 -0.12 1.10 -4.92
CA TYR A 260 -1.33 1.47 -4.19
C TYR A 260 -1.05 2.69 -3.32
N LEU A 261 -1.65 3.83 -3.65
CA LEU A 261 -1.61 5.05 -2.84
C LEU A 261 -2.97 5.24 -2.19
N ALA A 262 -3.05 5.28 -0.87
CA ALA A 262 -4.32 5.34 -0.14
C ALA A 262 -5.30 6.41 -0.68
N ARG A 263 -4.77 7.58 -1.07
CA ARG A 263 -5.54 8.70 -1.61
C ARG A 263 -6.08 8.49 -3.03
N TYR A 264 -5.39 7.70 -3.87
CA TYR A 264 -5.70 7.60 -5.31
C TYR A 264 -6.06 6.18 -5.76
N GLY A 265 -5.90 5.17 -4.90
CA GLY A 265 -5.96 3.76 -5.28
C GLY A 265 -4.71 3.32 -6.06
N TRP A 266 -4.88 2.41 -7.01
CA TRP A 266 -3.80 1.98 -7.89
C TRP A 266 -3.40 3.10 -8.84
N TYR A 267 -2.14 3.53 -8.76
CA TYR A 267 -1.52 4.52 -9.63
C TYR A 267 -0.39 3.87 -10.42
N ARG A 268 -0.38 4.02 -11.74
CA ARG A 268 0.64 3.41 -12.61
C ARG A 268 1.84 4.32 -12.79
N LEU A 269 3.03 3.73 -12.75
CA LEU A 269 4.30 4.40 -12.93
C LEU A 269 5.30 3.53 -13.70
N ASP A 270 6.14 4.19 -14.50
CA ASP A 270 7.00 3.52 -15.47
C ASP A 270 8.49 3.83 -15.21
N PRO A 271 9.21 2.95 -14.51
CA PRO A 271 10.59 3.22 -14.09
C PRO A 271 11.62 3.05 -15.22
N ARG A 272 11.20 2.78 -16.46
CA ARG A 272 12.07 2.41 -17.59
C ARG A 272 13.17 3.43 -17.90
N GLY A 273 12.97 4.70 -17.57
CA GLY A 273 13.97 5.76 -17.78
C GLY A 273 13.63 6.67 -18.97
N ASN A 274 13.97 7.96 -18.83
CA ASN A 274 13.66 8.98 -19.82
C ASN A 274 14.77 9.09 -20.89
N THR A 275 14.36 9.45 -22.11
CA THR A 275 15.25 9.76 -23.23
C THR A 275 14.85 11.11 -23.84
N ALA A 276 15.44 11.49 -24.97
CA ALA A 276 14.98 12.67 -25.72
C ALA A 276 13.53 12.56 -26.21
N THR A 277 12.99 11.34 -26.35
CA THR A 277 11.65 11.08 -26.89
C THR A 277 10.71 10.39 -25.90
N ILE A 278 11.24 9.82 -24.81
CA ILE A 278 10.47 9.10 -23.80
C ILE A 278 10.47 9.89 -22.49
N HIS A 279 9.27 10.12 -21.93
CA HIS A 279 9.12 10.88 -20.69
C HIS A 279 8.07 10.29 -19.74
N ALA A 280 8.53 9.56 -18.74
CA ALA A 280 7.74 9.10 -17.60
C ALA A 280 7.92 10.00 -16.36
N ALA A 281 6.83 10.25 -15.64
CA ALA A 281 6.83 11.13 -14.46
C ALA A 281 5.86 10.68 -13.37
N PHE A 282 6.15 11.09 -12.13
CA PHE A 282 5.29 10.85 -10.97
C PHE A 282 4.44 12.08 -10.67
N SER A 283 3.16 12.03 -11.04
CA SER A 283 2.23 13.16 -10.91
C SER A 283 0.80 12.72 -10.60
N PRO A 284 0.56 11.94 -9.51
CA PRO A 284 -0.77 11.45 -9.19
C PRO A 284 -1.80 12.60 -9.04
N PRO A 285 -3.05 12.40 -9.50
CA PRO A 285 -3.60 11.17 -10.08
C PRO A 285 -3.32 11.02 -11.60
N VAL A 286 -2.58 11.94 -12.21
CA VAL A 286 -2.35 11.94 -13.67
C VAL A 286 -1.19 11.03 -14.04
N GLU A 287 -1.51 9.90 -14.67
CA GLU A 287 -0.51 8.96 -15.16
C GLU A 287 0.35 9.56 -16.28
N ARG A 288 1.66 9.33 -16.20
CA ARG A 288 2.65 9.72 -17.21
C ARG A 288 3.59 8.54 -17.45
N LEU A 289 3.14 7.58 -18.26
CA LEU A 289 3.88 6.37 -18.65
C LEU A 289 4.82 6.66 -19.83
N ALA A 290 5.78 5.76 -20.07
CA ALA A 290 6.75 5.94 -21.16
C ALA A 290 6.10 5.87 -22.55
N PHE A 291 5.05 5.05 -22.68
CA PHE A 291 4.39 4.76 -23.96
C PHE A 291 2.88 4.88 -23.85
N GLN A 292 2.27 5.26 -24.97
CA GLN A 292 0.82 5.23 -25.17
C GLN A 292 0.56 4.35 -26.41
N PRO A 293 -0.10 3.19 -26.25
CA PRO A 293 -0.51 2.35 -27.38
C PRO A 293 -1.30 3.16 -28.42
N ALA A 294 -0.87 3.10 -29.67
CA ALA A 294 -1.43 3.87 -30.77
C ALA A 294 -1.75 3.03 -32.02
N LEU A 295 -1.07 1.89 -32.20
CA LEU A 295 -1.32 0.99 -33.32
C LEU A 295 -2.36 -0.09 -32.94
N GLU A 296 -3.05 -0.65 -33.95
CA GLU A 296 -4.02 -1.73 -33.74
C GLU A 296 -3.41 -2.98 -33.08
N CYS A 297 -2.13 -3.24 -33.36
CA CYS A 297 -1.38 -4.32 -32.73
C CYS A 297 -0.87 -3.97 -31.32
N GLU A 298 -1.24 -2.83 -30.74
CA GLU A 298 -0.81 -2.44 -29.41
C GLU A 298 -1.98 -2.51 -28.44
N ALA A 299 -1.69 -2.75 -27.17
CA ALA A 299 -2.71 -2.82 -26.13
C ALA A 299 -2.14 -2.44 -24.78
N ASP A 300 -2.93 -1.72 -24.00
CA ASP A 300 -2.72 -1.53 -22.57
C ASP A 300 -3.47 -2.64 -21.83
N LEU A 301 -2.74 -3.55 -21.15
CA LEU A 301 -3.36 -4.70 -20.50
C LEU A 301 -3.92 -4.26 -19.13
N PRO A 302 -5.20 -4.54 -18.83
CA PRO A 302 -5.87 -3.98 -17.66
C PRO A 302 -5.42 -4.61 -16.33
N GLU A 303 -4.73 -5.75 -16.35
CA GLU A 303 -4.39 -6.51 -15.16
C GLU A 303 -3.22 -5.90 -14.36
N ILE A 304 -3.34 -6.00 -13.03
CA ILE A 304 -2.26 -5.72 -12.08
C ILE A 304 -1.85 -7.04 -11.45
N HIS A 305 -0.66 -7.52 -11.79
CA HIS A 305 -0.12 -8.79 -11.31
C HIS A 305 0.69 -8.60 -10.02
N ALA A 306 0.51 -9.49 -9.05
CA ALA A 306 1.28 -9.44 -7.79
C ALA A 306 2.72 -9.93 -7.93
N ALA A 307 3.02 -10.71 -8.97
CA ALA A 307 4.36 -11.16 -9.32
C ALA A 307 4.62 -10.88 -10.81
N PRO A 308 5.89 -10.82 -11.25
CA PRO A 308 6.19 -10.70 -12.66
C PRO A 308 5.61 -11.88 -13.47
N LEU A 309 5.30 -11.67 -14.74
CA LEU A 309 4.74 -12.73 -15.57
C LEU A 309 5.76 -13.87 -15.73
N PRO A 310 5.37 -15.15 -15.54
CA PRO A 310 6.29 -16.28 -15.68
C PRO A 310 6.99 -16.35 -17.04
N VAL A 311 6.32 -15.95 -18.12
CA VAL A 311 6.94 -15.84 -19.44
C VAL A 311 8.12 -14.86 -19.44
N VAL A 312 7.96 -13.69 -18.82
CA VAL A 312 9.01 -12.67 -18.77
C VAL A 312 10.23 -13.21 -18.02
N ILE A 313 10.00 -13.84 -16.87
CA ILE A 313 11.06 -14.48 -16.07
C ILE A 313 11.75 -15.58 -16.88
N SER A 314 10.98 -16.44 -17.56
CA SER A 314 11.52 -17.53 -18.35
C SER A 314 12.42 -17.05 -19.49
N VAL A 315 12.02 -16.00 -20.22
CA VAL A 315 12.81 -15.45 -21.33
C VAL A 315 14.05 -14.71 -20.80
N LEU A 316 13.93 -13.95 -19.70
CA LEU A 316 15.09 -13.30 -19.07
C LEU A 316 16.13 -14.33 -18.62
N ASN A 317 15.70 -15.43 -18.00
CA ASN A 317 16.59 -16.48 -17.49
C ASN A 317 17.14 -17.42 -18.58
N SER A 318 16.55 -17.44 -19.78
CA SER A 318 17.05 -18.27 -20.89
C SER A 318 18.11 -17.57 -21.73
N CYS A 319 18.25 -16.25 -21.60
CA CYS A 319 19.23 -15.47 -22.36
C CYS A 319 20.53 -15.30 -21.56
N GLU A 320 21.67 -15.32 -22.23
CA GLU A 320 22.98 -15.09 -21.63
C GLU A 320 23.39 -13.61 -21.67
N SER A 321 22.74 -12.80 -22.51
CA SER A 321 23.05 -11.39 -22.72
C SER A 321 21.81 -10.52 -22.99
N ALA A 322 21.95 -9.22 -22.75
CA ALA A 322 20.91 -8.26 -23.10
C ALA A 322 20.69 -8.17 -24.62
N SER A 323 21.75 -8.32 -25.42
CA SER A 323 21.65 -8.37 -26.89
C SER A 323 20.84 -9.56 -27.38
N GLU A 324 21.05 -10.74 -26.78
CA GLU A 324 20.23 -11.93 -27.07
C GLU A 324 18.77 -11.71 -26.68
N PHE A 325 18.52 -11.17 -25.48
CA PHE A 325 17.18 -10.87 -25.03
C PHE A 325 16.47 -9.88 -25.96
N ALA A 326 17.16 -8.82 -26.40
CA ALA A 326 16.62 -7.85 -27.35
C ALA A 326 16.19 -8.51 -28.68
N GLY A 327 16.95 -9.51 -29.16
CA GLY A 327 16.60 -10.31 -30.33
C GLY A 327 15.36 -11.20 -30.14
N ASN A 328 15.05 -11.57 -28.90
CA ASN A 328 13.97 -12.48 -28.53
C ASN A 328 12.75 -11.77 -27.89
N LEU A 329 12.68 -10.44 -27.90
CA LEU A 329 11.63 -9.64 -27.24
C LEU A 329 10.20 -10.07 -27.63
N TYR A 330 9.98 -10.48 -28.87
CA TYR A 330 8.65 -10.88 -29.36
C TYR A 330 8.12 -12.16 -28.67
N GLN A 331 9.01 -13.04 -28.20
CA GLN A 331 8.63 -14.27 -27.49
C GLN A 331 7.89 -13.99 -26.17
N THR A 332 8.05 -12.79 -25.62
CA THR A 332 7.30 -12.35 -24.43
C THR A 332 5.79 -12.26 -24.66
N VAL A 333 5.35 -12.08 -25.91
CA VAL A 333 3.93 -11.99 -26.28
C VAL A 333 3.36 -13.36 -26.66
N GLU A 334 4.09 -14.14 -27.48
CA GLU A 334 3.56 -15.36 -28.10
C GLU A 334 3.08 -16.42 -27.10
N SER A 335 3.73 -16.55 -25.94
CA SER A 335 3.29 -17.50 -24.90
C SER A 335 2.19 -16.96 -23.98
N HIS A 336 1.96 -15.64 -23.93
CA HIS A 336 0.89 -15.04 -23.11
C HIS A 336 -0.47 -15.03 -23.84
N SER A 337 -0.46 -14.99 -25.17
CA SER A 337 -1.65 -15.10 -26.03
C SER A 337 -2.35 -16.46 -26.01
N SER A 338 -1.77 -17.49 -25.37
CA SER A 338 -2.40 -18.82 -25.26
C SER A 338 -3.56 -18.88 -24.25
N THR A 339 -3.76 -17.84 -23.42
CA THR A 339 -4.81 -17.80 -22.39
C THR A 339 -5.82 -16.66 -22.56
N ALA A 340 -5.71 -15.83 -23.61
CA ALA A 340 -6.68 -14.77 -23.90
C ALA A 340 -7.40 -15.07 -25.23
N SER A 341 -8.37 -15.98 -25.16
CA SER A 341 -9.38 -16.19 -26.20
C SER A 341 -10.73 -16.44 -25.54
N LEU A 342 -11.48 -15.35 -25.32
CA LEU A 342 -12.93 -15.14 -25.53
C LEU A 342 -13.45 -13.96 -24.72
#